data_AF-A0A5D2AP08-F1
#
_entry.id   AF-A0A5D2AP08-F1
#
_cell.length_a   1.000
_cell.length_b   1.000
_cell.length_c   1.000
_cell.angle_alpha   90.00
_cell.angle_beta   90.00
_cell.angle_gamma   90.00
#
_symmetry.space_group_name_H-M   'P 1'
#
loop_
_entity.id
_entity.type
_entity.pdbx_description
1 polymer ?
#
loop_
_entity_poly.entity_id
_entity_poly.type
_entity_poly.pdbx_seq_one_letter_code
_entity_poly.pdbx_strand_id
1 'polypeptide(L)'
;MKIPKTQPSAVFEDCTQPPQALLYRLSGDYNPLHSDPMIAKVAGFSRPILHGLCTLGFAVRAIIKCICRGDPDMVKSIFARFLLHVYPGEALITEMWLEGLRVIYQVKAKERNRAVLSGYVDLHRLAASL
;
A
#
# COMPACT_ATOMS: atom_id res chain seq x y z
N MET A 1 -11.04 -9.35 8.37
CA MET A 1 -10.97 -9.74 6.95
C MET A 1 -9.94 -10.85 6.77
N LYS A 2 -10.23 -11.85 5.93
CA LYS A 2 -9.35 -12.99 5.64
C LYS A 2 -8.72 -12.81 4.25
N ILE A 3 -7.40 -12.96 4.15
CA ILE A 3 -6.71 -12.97 2.85
C ILE A 3 -6.98 -14.33 2.17
N PRO A 4 -7.41 -14.37 0.91
CA PRO A 4 -7.60 -15.61 0.17
C PRO A 4 -6.31 -16.45 0.12
N LYS A 5 -6.47 -17.77 0.12
CA LYS A 5 -5.34 -18.71 -0.04
C LYS A 5 -5.10 -19.11 -1.50
N THR A 6 -5.96 -18.67 -2.40
CA THR A 6 -5.86 -18.88 -3.85
C THR A 6 -4.78 -17.98 -4.44
N GLN A 7 -4.38 -18.27 -5.69
CA GLN A 7 -3.46 -17.40 -6.42
C GLN A 7 -4.08 -16.00 -6.60
N PRO A 8 -3.31 -14.92 -6.39
CA PRO A 8 -3.78 -13.56 -6.68
C PRO A 8 -4.17 -13.41 -8.14
N SER A 9 -5.23 -12.64 -8.40
CA SER A 9 -5.63 -12.23 -9.76
C SER A 9 -4.56 -11.34 -10.41
N ALA A 10 -3.86 -10.55 -9.60
CA ALA A 10 -2.73 -9.74 -10.03
C ALA A 10 -1.73 -9.55 -8.89
N VAL A 11 -0.46 -9.36 -9.26
CA VAL A 11 0.63 -8.98 -8.35
C VAL A 11 1.37 -7.82 -8.98
N PHE A 12 1.62 -6.76 -8.21
CA PHE A 12 2.34 -5.59 -8.66
C PHE A 12 3.47 -5.23 -7.70
N GLU A 13 4.67 -5.08 -8.22
CA GLU A 13 5.84 -4.60 -7.47
C GLU A 13 6.07 -3.12 -7.76
N ASP A 14 6.24 -2.32 -6.71
CA ASP A 14 6.56 -0.90 -6.81
C ASP A 14 7.62 -0.53 -5.76
N CYS A 15 8.61 0.28 -6.14
CA CYS A 15 9.73 0.62 -5.27
C CYS A 15 9.52 1.99 -4.64
N THR A 16 9.54 2.04 -3.31
CA THR A 16 9.60 3.33 -2.62
C THR A 16 11.01 3.91 -2.75
N GLN A 17 11.12 5.24 -2.84
CA GLN A 17 12.42 5.89 -2.90
C GLN A 17 13.00 6.12 -1.48
N PRO A 18 14.33 6.18 -1.29
CA PRO A 18 14.91 6.54 0.00
C PRO A 18 14.35 7.86 0.60
N PRO A 19 14.13 8.95 -0.17
CA PRO A 19 13.48 10.16 0.35
C PRO A 19 11.93 10.12 0.33
N GLN A 20 11.27 8.97 0.11
CA GLN A 20 9.81 8.90 -0.09
C GLN A 20 9.00 9.55 1.04
N ALA A 21 9.42 9.33 2.30
CA ALA A 21 8.74 9.93 3.47
C ALA A 21 8.93 11.45 3.54
N LEU A 22 10.09 11.96 3.10
CA LEU A 22 10.38 13.40 3.03
C LEU A 22 9.56 14.10 1.96
N LEU A 23 9.27 13.41 0.86
CA LEU A 23 8.35 13.90 -0.17
C LEU A 23 6.90 13.84 0.31
N TYR A 24 6.45 12.69 0.82
CA TYR A 24 5.05 12.47 1.19
C TYR A 24 4.57 13.38 2.33
N ARG A 25 5.43 13.71 3.30
CA ARG A 25 5.07 14.62 4.41
C ARG A 25 4.64 16.01 3.94
N LEU A 26 5.06 16.45 2.75
CA LEU A 26 4.64 17.72 2.15
C LEU A 26 3.14 17.76 1.85
N SER A 27 2.47 16.60 1.82
CA SER A 27 1.01 16.46 1.71
C SER A 27 0.26 16.71 3.02
N GLY A 28 0.94 17.05 4.14
CA GLY A 28 0.32 17.56 5.36
C GLY A 28 0.64 16.79 6.65
N ASP A 29 1.22 15.59 6.57
CA ASP A 29 1.64 14.84 7.77
C ASP A 29 3.12 15.05 8.08
N TYR A 30 3.37 16.02 8.95
CA TYR A 30 4.70 16.45 9.37
C TYR A 30 5.25 15.70 10.59
N ASN A 31 4.63 14.58 11.02
CA ASN A 31 5.08 13.83 12.18
C ASN A 31 6.59 13.46 12.07
N PRO A 32 7.43 13.88 13.04
CA PRO A 32 8.88 13.67 12.97
C PRO A 32 9.29 12.19 12.97
N LEU A 33 8.40 11.27 13.36
CA LEU A 33 8.61 9.82 13.22
C LEU A 33 9.03 9.41 11.79
N HIS A 34 8.62 10.19 10.79
CA HIS A 34 8.86 9.95 9.37
C HIS A 34 10.09 10.67 8.80
N SER A 35 10.76 11.52 9.57
CA SER A 35 11.90 12.31 9.07
C SER A 35 13.10 12.41 10.01
N ASP A 36 12.90 12.30 11.32
CA ASP A 36 13.94 12.47 12.32
C ASP A 36 14.44 11.10 12.84
N PRO A 37 15.71 10.73 12.59
CA PRO A 37 16.28 9.47 13.06
C PRO A 37 16.26 9.31 14.59
N MET A 38 16.41 10.40 15.35
CA MET A 38 16.42 10.36 16.80
C MET A 38 15.02 10.04 17.34
N ILE A 39 13.99 10.69 16.80
CA ILE A 39 12.60 10.40 17.16
C ILE A 39 12.22 8.97 16.77
N ALA A 40 12.60 8.52 15.57
CA ALA A 40 12.34 7.15 15.14
C ALA A 40 13.00 6.11 16.06
N LYS A 41 14.24 6.37 16.50
CA LYS A 41 14.97 5.51 17.43
C LYS A 41 14.29 5.46 18.80
N VAL A 42 13.87 6.60 19.34
CA VAL A 42 13.12 6.66 20.61
C VAL A 42 11.80 5.89 20.52
N ALA A 43 11.14 5.92 19.35
CA ALA A 43 9.93 5.15 19.07
C ALA A 43 10.17 3.65 18.80
N GLY A 44 11.42 3.18 18.87
CA GLY A 44 11.78 1.76 18.73
C GLY A 44 12.04 1.29 17.28
N PHE A 45 12.17 2.22 16.33
CA PHE A 45 12.54 1.89 14.95
C PHE A 45 14.03 2.11 14.70
N SER A 46 14.61 1.38 13.74
CA SER A 46 16.04 1.55 13.43
C SER A 46 16.34 2.83 12.65
N ARG A 47 15.34 3.38 11.94
CA ARG A 47 15.38 4.62 11.17
C ARG A 47 13.95 5.13 10.92
N PRO A 48 13.75 6.34 10.36
CA PRO A 48 12.41 6.83 10.05
C PRO A 48 11.62 5.87 9.16
N ILE A 49 10.34 5.68 9.48
CA ILE A 49 9.43 4.80 8.75
C ILE A 49 8.60 5.60 7.75
N LEU A 50 8.13 4.94 6.69
CA LEU A 50 7.21 5.54 5.73
C LEU A 50 5.82 5.69 6.36
N HIS A 51 5.11 6.77 6.01
CA HIS A 51 3.73 6.96 6.41
C HIS A 51 2.85 5.78 5.97
N GLY A 52 2.00 5.29 6.87
CA GLY A 52 1.05 4.22 6.55
C GLY A 52 0.17 4.60 5.36
N LEU A 53 -0.35 5.83 5.34
CA LEU A 53 -1.16 6.35 4.23
C LEU A 53 -0.39 6.45 2.90
N CYS A 54 0.93 6.66 2.93
CA CYS A 54 1.74 6.57 1.71
C CYS A 54 1.73 5.14 1.16
N THR A 55 1.97 4.14 2.02
CA THR A 55 1.89 2.71 1.64
C THR A 55 0.50 2.34 1.10
N LEU A 56 -0.56 2.87 1.70
CA LEU A 56 -1.93 2.72 1.20
C LEU A 56 -2.10 3.32 -0.21
N GLY A 57 -1.55 4.51 -0.44
CA GLY A 57 -1.55 5.15 -1.76
C GLY A 57 -0.86 4.30 -2.84
N PHE A 58 0.28 3.66 -2.51
CA PHE A 58 0.93 2.69 -3.40
C PHE A 58 0.01 1.50 -3.74
N ALA A 59 -0.64 0.92 -2.73
CA ALA A 59 -1.55 -0.22 -2.91
C ALA A 59 -2.74 0.13 -3.82
N VAL A 60 -3.40 1.26 -3.56
CA VAL A 60 -4.56 1.71 -4.33
C VAL A 60 -4.16 2.08 -5.76
N ARG A 61 -3.00 2.74 -5.95
CA ARG A 61 -2.45 3.02 -7.28
C ARG A 61 -2.19 1.73 -8.07
N ALA A 62 -1.67 0.69 -7.43
CA ALA A 62 -1.49 -0.62 -8.05
C ALA A 62 -2.83 -1.24 -8.48
N ILE A 63 -3.87 -1.15 -7.64
CA ILE A 63 -5.23 -1.62 -7.97
C ILE A 63 -5.82 -0.84 -9.14
N ILE A 64 -5.71 0.49 -9.15
CA ILE A 64 -6.18 1.32 -10.26
C ILE A 64 -5.49 0.90 -11.56
N LYS A 65 -4.16 0.72 -11.53
CA LYS A 65 -3.37 0.31 -12.70
C LYS A 65 -3.75 -1.10 -13.20
N CYS A 66 -3.80 -2.08 -12.30
CA CYS A 66 -3.90 -3.49 -12.70
C CYS A 66 -5.34 -3.97 -12.89
N ILE A 67 -6.27 -3.51 -12.05
CA ILE A 67 -7.67 -3.97 -12.04
C ILE A 67 -8.58 -2.96 -12.72
N CYS A 68 -8.40 -1.66 -12.45
CA CYS A 68 -9.25 -0.60 -13.01
C CYS A 68 -8.74 -0.08 -14.35
N ARG A 69 -7.66 -0.66 -14.90
CA ARG A 69 -7.04 -0.27 -16.18
C ARG A 69 -6.70 1.23 -16.29
N GLY A 70 -6.33 1.83 -15.16
CA GLY A 70 -5.98 3.24 -15.07
C GLY A 70 -7.13 4.20 -14.78
N ASP A 71 -8.37 3.72 -14.66
CA ASP A 71 -9.55 4.54 -14.35
C ASP A 71 -9.75 4.67 -12.83
N PRO A 72 -9.46 5.83 -12.21
CA PRO A 72 -9.63 6.03 -10.78
C PRO A 72 -11.11 6.15 -10.37
N ASP A 73 -12.02 6.54 -11.27
CA ASP A 73 -13.45 6.74 -10.98
C ASP A 73 -14.19 5.41 -10.75
N MET A 74 -13.51 4.28 -10.97
CA MET A 74 -14.00 2.97 -10.59
C MET A 74 -13.92 2.73 -9.07
N VAL A 75 -13.03 3.41 -8.34
CA VAL A 75 -12.85 3.21 -6.90
C VAL A 75 -14.00 3.85 -6.13
N LYS A 76 -14.77 3.02 -5.42
CA LYS A 76 -15.92 3.45 -4.61
C LYS A 76 -15.55 3.72 -3.16
N SER A 77 -14.83 2.78 -2.54
CA SER A 77 -14.41 2.91 -1.14
C SER A 77 -13.14 2.10 -0.90
N ILE A 78 -12.39 2.51 0.12
CA ILE A 78 -11.11 1.90 0.49
C ILE A 78 -11.18 1.56 1.97
N PHE A 79 -10.90 0.31 2.31
CA PHE A 79 -10.67 -0.14 3.67
C PHE A 79 -9.26 -0.67 3.80
N ALA A 80 -8.55 -0.24 4.84
CA ALA A 80 -7.18 -0.65 5.10
C ALA A 80 -6.96 -0.95 6.59
N ARG A 81 -6.13 -1.96 6.84
CA ARG A 81 -5.56 -2.28 8.16
C ARG A 81 -4.05 -2.31 8.04
N PHE A 82 -3.41 -1.37 8.73
CA PHE A 82 -1.95 -1.29 8.89
C PHE A 82 -1.49 -2.38 9.84
N LEU A 83 -0.50 -3.18 9.43
CA LEU A 83 -0.02 -4.35 10.17
C LEU A 83 1.37 -4.12 10.75
N LEU A 84 2.28 -3.62 9.92
CA LEU A 84 3.68 -3.37 10.24
C LEU A 84 4.16 -2.13 9.49
N HIS A 85 5.29 -1.57 9.94
CA HIS A 85 5.94 -0.44 9.29
C HIS A 85 6.58 -0.84 7.95
N VAL A 86 6.76 0.16 7.09
CA VAL A 86 7.60 0.13 5.89
C VAL A 86 8.74 1.09 6.11
N TYR A 87 9.95 0.74 5.69
CA TYR A 87 11.03 1.70 5.61
C TYR A 87 11.13 2.31 4.21
N PRO A 88 11.36 3.63 4.08
CA PRO A 88 11.60 4.24 2.76
C PRO A 88 12.79 3.56 2.06
N GLY A 89 12.65 3.26 0.77
CA GLY A 89 13.60 2.48 -0.03
C GLY A 89 13.25 1.00 -0.18
N GLU A 90 12.30 0.47 0.59
CA GLU A 90 11.81 -0.91 0.41
C GLU A 90 10.90 -1.03 -0.83
N ALA A 91 10.96 -2.19 -1.48
CA ALA A 91 10.01 -2.59 -2.51
C ALA A 91 8.72 -3.14 -1.89
N LEU A 92 7.59 -2.72 -2.45
CA LEU A 92 6.24 -3.12 -2.05
C LEU A 92 5.68 -4.10 -3.07
N ILE A 93 5.28 -5.29 -2.60
CA ILE A 93 4.53 -6.26 -3.40
C ILE A 93 3.06 -6.16 -3.02
N THR A 94 2.22 -5.69 -3.94
CA THR A 94 0.77 -5.64 -3.78
C THR A 94 0.14 -6.84 -4.47
N GLU A 95 -0.38 -7.78 -3.67
CA GLU A 95 -1.14 -8.94 -4.11
C GLU A 95 -2.64 -8.59 -4.10
N MET A 96 -3.36 -8.91 -5.17
CA MET A 96 -4.75 -8.50 -5.39
C MET A 96 -5.61 -9.69 -5.81
N TRP A 97 -6.77 -9.85 -5.18
CA TRP A 97 -7.78 -10.85 -5.53
C TRP A 97 -9.09 -10.14 -5.85
N LEU A 98 -9.61 -10.36 -7.06
CA LEU A 98 -10.89 -9.78 -7.50
C LEU A 98 -12.03 -10.76 -7.20
N GLU A 99 -12.97 -10.35 -6.34
CA GLU A 99 -14.18 -11.09 -5.96
C GLU A 99 -15.41 -10.22 -6.26
N GLY A 100 -15.99 -10.39 -7.46
CA GLY A 100 -17.06 -9.51 -7.93
C GLY A 100 -16.59 -8.06 -7.99
N LEU A 101 -17.31 -7.14 -7.33
CA LEU A 101 -16.94 -5.71 -7.27
C LEU A 101 -15.96 -5.37 -6.13
N ARG A 102 -15.34 -6.36 -5.48
CA ARG A 102 -14.39 -6.13 -4.39
C ARG A 102 -13.00 -6.65 -4.77
N VAL A 103 -11.99 -5.80 -4.60
CA VAL A 103 -10.58 -6.18 -4.70
C VAL A 103 -10.03 -6.35 -3.30
N ILE A 104 -9.82 -7.58 -2.86
CA ILE A 104 -9.07 -7.89 -1.64
C ILE A 104 -7.59 -7.68 -1.94
N TYR A 105 -6.84 -7.07 -1.03
CA TYR A 105 -5.41 -6.88 -1.23
C TYR A 105 -4.57 -7.09 0.04
N GLN A 106 -3.32 -7.47 -0.18
CA GLN A 106 -2.25 -7.49 0.81
C GLN A 106 -1.01 -6.81 0.23
N VAL A 107 -0.30 -6.02 1.04
CA VAL A 107 1.00 -5.46 0.68
C VAL A 107 2.07 -6.08 1.55
N LYS A 108 3.17 -6.50 0.94
CA LYS A 108 4.38 -6.98 1.62
C LYS A 108 5.56 -6.05 1.37
N ALA A 109 6.37 -5.81 2.39
CA ALA A 109 7.72 -5.29 2.19
C ALA A 109 8.60 -6.45 1.71
N LYS A 110 9.13 -6.36 0.48
CA LYS A 110 9.79 -7.46 -0.22
C LYS A 110 11.03 -7.95 0.53
N GLU A 111 11.87 -7.02 0.95
CA GLU A 111 13.17 -7.29 1.58
C GLU A 111 13.04 -8.04 2.90
N ARG A 112 11.94 -7.81 3.63
CA ARG A 112 11.65 -8.48 4.91
C ARG A 112 10.68 -9.65 4.78
N ASN A 113 10.05 -9.82 3.61
CA ASN A 113 8.96 -10.76 3.38
C ASN A 113 7.87 -10.70 4.47
N ARG A 114 7.44 -9.49 4.83
CA ARG A 114 6.42 -9.25 5.87
C ARG A 114 5.24 -8.51 5.29
N ALA A 115 4.02 -8.95 5.64
CA ALA A 115 2.81 -8.21 5.35
C ALA A 115 2.76 -6.91 6.17
N VAL A 116 2.64 -5.77 5.51
CA VAL A 116 2.62 -4.43 6.11
C VAL A 116 1.24 -3.78 6.06
N LEU A 117 0.42 -4.18 5.08
CA LEU A 117 -0.92 -3.66 4.86
C LEU A 117 -1.85 -4.79 4.39
N SER A 118 -3.11 -4.74 4.79
CA SER A 118 -4.16 -5.60 4.24
C SER A 118 -5.46 -4.83 4.17
N GLY A 119 -6.32 -5.13 3.20
CA GLY A 119 -7.56 -4.40 3.04
C GLY A 119 -8.40 -4.85 1.86
N TYR A 120 -9.38 -4.03 1.52
CA TYR A 120 -10.12 -4.16 0.27
C TYR A 120 -10.44 -2.81 -0.33
N VAL A 121 -10.64 -2.81 -1.64
CA VAL A 121 -11.22 -1.70 -2.40
C VAL A 121 -12.53 -2.19 -3.01
N ASP A 122 -13.62 -1.47 -2.74
CA ASP A 122 -14.88 -1.69 -3.46
C ASP A 122 -14.89 -0.86 -4.74
N LEU A 123 -15.43 -1.44 -5.80
CA LEU A 123 -15.53 -0.82 -7.11
C LEU A 123 -16.99 -0.48 -7.44
N HIS A 124 -17.19 0.58 -8.22
CA HIS A 124 -18.50 0.92 -8.78
C HIS A 124 -18.95 -0.05 -9.87
N ARG A 125 -18.01 -0.56 -10.65
CA ARG A 125 -18.22 -1.42 -11.83
C ARG A 125 -16.99 -2.30 -12.07
N LEU A 126 -17.15 -3.33 -12.90
CA LEU A 126 -16.03 -4.09 -13.44
C LEU A 126 -15.47 -3.39 -14.69
N ALA A 127 -14.18 -3.60 -14.98
CA ALA A 127 -13.61 -3.19 -16.25
C ALA A 127 -14.19 -4.05 -17.37
N ALA A 128 -14.60 -3.44 -18.49
CA ALA A 128 -15.13 -4.18 -19.63
C ALA A 128 -14.04 -5.10 -20.22
N SER A 129 -14.37 -6.37 -20.46
CA SER A 129 -13.61 -7.22 -21.38
C SER A 129 -13.79 -6.68 -22.80
N LEU A 130 -12.68 -6.46 -23.50
CA LEU A 130 -12.67 -6.25 -24.95
C LEU A 130 -12.82 -7.60 -25.64
#